data_AF-A0A6J4TV91-F1
#
_entry.id   AF-A0A6J4TV91-F1
#
_cell.length_a   1.000
_cell.length_b   1.000
_cell.length_c   1.000
_cell.angle_alpha   90.00
_cell.angle_beta   90.00
_cell.angle_gamma   90.00
#
_symmetry.space_group_name_H-M   'P 1'
#
loop_
_entity.id
_entity.type
_entity.pdbx_description
1 polymer ?
#
loop_
_entity_poly.entity_id
_entity_poly.type
_entity_poly.pdbx_seq_one_letter_code
_entity_poly.pdbx_strand_id
1 'polypeptide(L)'
;MSRPGRRSLSIAAAVAAGLVAPAAANAATYTVAAGGGACGSGGDVACESLSAAAAAVNAGSGGDTINVSPGTYTENPTFSVPAITITGSTAAPGTVVIGTISFTGAGAASVLEKVVVLTPAGGAPGVSVGSASGGLALRDAIVFNAGGAGMEIAGGTANSITRSSVITNGSAANAVDIQTGTSEANLVLDSSIISGGGAGAGISAKTGVGAPVLGSAKPINITGRQITIAGSATAVSLDARDALPLLLLGTPVGSIAATFRDSIVLGGVATQVNTLPPANSATAEFPNTDRTTPADQLFVNAAKKNFHLRAGAPAIDTVPTASSTSPTDVDGQARTNGPASDRGADEFHVGPPPPAPPTGTGAPQNDGTPPAIVISKPKANQKIKLTTTKKRTVTRNGERVTRRTTTRLKRLAIAGTAKDASGVKGVVLTIEKLGTTSTTKCKWFNPAKGIVLRSCKKPPLVLAKLAANGTWTYNVNARRLSAGKYRVIAVGADNSGAFGNSAARGDAIRRFTLTKK
;
A
#
# COMPACT_ATOMS: atom_id res chain seq x y z
N MET A 1 88.87 11.49 -2.01
CA MET A 1 88.74 11.35 -3.48
C MET A 1 87.50 10.51 -3.80
N SER A 2 86.55 11.08 -4.57
CA SER A 2 85.67 10.47 -5.60
C SER A 2 85.14 9.02 -5.37
N ARG A 3 83.84 8.68 -5.38
CA ARG A 3 82.70 9.14 -6.21
C ARG A 3 81.35 8.74 -5.56
N PRO A 4 80.28 9.55 -5.64
CA PRO A 4 78.91 9.09 -5.38
C PRO A 4 78.27 8.45 -6.63
N GLY A 5 77.47 7.41 -6.39
CA GLY A 5 76.81 6.57 -7.39
C GLY A 5 75.73 7.29 -8.21
N ARG A 6 75.66 6.90 -9.49
CA ARG A 6 74.70 7.34 -10.50
C ARG A 6 73.26 7.08 -10.04
N ARG A 7 72.47 8.14 -9.92
CA ARG A 7 70.99 8.06 -9.91
C ARG A 7 70.51 8.06 -11.36
N SER A 8 69.87 6.98 -11.76
CA SER A 8 69.17 6.85 -13.04
C SER A 8 67.97 7.79 -13.04
N LEU A 9 67.95 8.71 -14.01
CA LEU A 9 66.88 9.67 -14.24
C LEU A 9 65.79 8.97 -15.08
N SER A 10 64.74 8.47 -14.41
CA SER A 10 63.55 7.96 -15.09
C SER A 10 62.72 9.13 -15.61
N ILE A 11 62.72 9.33 -16.92
CA ILE A 11 61.88 10.32 -17.60
C ILE A 11 60.43 9.81 -17.54
N ALA A 12 59.63 10.41 -16.66
CA ALA A 12 58.19 10.22 -16.66
C ALA A 12 57.58 11.05 -17.79
N ALA A 13 57.20 10.40 -18.88
CA ALA A 13 56.38 11.01 -19.92
C ALA A 13 54.96 11.22 -19.35
N ALA A 14 54.68 12.45 -18.92
CA ALA A 14 53.33 12.88 -18.56
C ALA A 14 52.48 12.98 -19.84
N VAL A 15 51.80 11.89 -20.18
CA VAL A 15 50.70 11.92 -21.16
C VAL A 15 49.55 12.66 -20.49
N ALA A 16 49.41 13.95 -20.79
CA ALA A 16 48.23 14.73 -20.48
C ALA A 16 47.07 14.23 -21.36
N ALA A 17 46.43 13.14 -20.94
CA ALA A 17 45.12 12.76 -21.45
C ALA A 17 44.15 13.87 -21.04
N GLY A 18 43.82 14.76 -21.98
CA GLY A 18 42.79 15.77 -21.79
C GLY A 18 41.49 15.08 -21.41
N LEU A 19 41.14 15.15 -20.12
CA LEU A 19 39.83 14.78 -19.59
C LEU A 19 38.82 15.77 -20.18
N VAL A 20 38.32 15.46 -21.37
CA VAL A 20 37.11 16.10 -21.88
C VAL A 20 36.01 15.64 -20.93
N ALA A 21 35.64 16.50 -19.98
CA ALA A 21 34.47 16.27 -19.16
C ALA A 21 33.30 16.04 -20.13
N PRO A 22 32.62 14.88 -20.08
CA PRO A 22 31.46 14.67 -20.95
C PRO A 22 30.49 15.82 -20.67
N ALA A 23 30.11 16.54 -21.72
CA ALA A 23 29.09 17.57 -21.62
C ALA A 23 27.88 16.95 -20.91
N ALA A 24 27.42 17.58 -19.82
CA ALA A 24 26.29 17.09 -19.07
C ALA A 24 25.13 16.87 -20.06
N ALA A 25 24.73 15.61 -20.22
CA ALA A 25 23.57 15.29 -21.05
C ALA A 25 22.40 16.12 -20.52
N ASN A 26 21.69 16.81 -21.42
CA ASN A 26 20.54 17.61 -21.04
C ASN A 26 19.45 16.67 -20.49
N ALA A 27 19.34 16.61 -19.16
CA ALA A 27 18.28 15.87 -18.49
C ALA A 27 16.92 16.48 -18.88
N ALA A 28 16.04 15.66 -19.42
CA ALA A 28 14.69 16.06 -19.77
C ALA A 28 13.73 15.92 -18.58
N THR A 29 12.66 16.71 -18.61
CA THR A 29 11.55 16.58 -17.66
C THR A 29 10.31 16.06 -18.37
N TYR A 30 9.74 14.99 -17.82
CA TYR A 30 8.51 14.36 -18.31
C TYR A 30 7.40 14.60 -17.28
N THR A 31 6.19 14.90 -17.76
CA THR A 31 5.00 14.98 -16.91
C THR A 31 4.04 13.88 -17.29
N VAL A 32 3.75 12.96 -16.36
CA VAL A 32 2.82 11.85 -16.57
C VAL A 32 1.47 12.21 -15.99
N ALA A 33 0.40 12.14 -16.78
CA ALA A 33 -0.97 12.39 -16.33
C ALA A 33 -1.92 11.39 -16.98
N ALA A 34 -2.89 10.88 -16.20
CA ALA A 34 -3.91 10.00 -16.74
C ALA A 34 -4.71 10.72 -17.84
N GLY A 35 -4.75 10.15 -19.05
CA GLY A 35 -5.37 10.78 -20.22
C GLY A 35 -4.49 11.84 -20.90
N GLY A 36 -3.20 11.91 -20.57
CA GLY A 36 -2.20 12.59 -21.40
C GLY A 36 -2.16 12.00 -22.82
N GLY A 37 -1.51 12.68 -23.75
CA GLY A 37 -1.22 12.13 -25.08
C GLY A 37 0.02 11.24 -25.09
N ALA A 38 0.38 10.72 -26.26
CA ALA A 38 1.68 10.11 -26.46
C ALA A 38 2.80 11.07 -26.02
N CYS A 39 3.89 10.54 -25.45
CA CYS A 39 5.06 11.33 -25.08
C CYS A 39 5.62 12.02 -26.35
N GLY A 40 5.37 13.32 -26.48
CA GLY A 40 5.89 14.14 -27.57
C GLY A 40 7.42 14.32 -27.53
N SER A 41 7.99 14.92 -28.57
CA SER A 41 9.38 15.40 -28.58
C SER A 41 9.44 16.88 -28.15
N GLY A 42 10.17 17.22 -27.09
CA GLY A 42 10.28 18.61 -26.58
C GLY A 42 10.81 18.70 -25.15
N GLY A 43 11.02 19.92 -24.62
CA GLY A 43 11.63 20.18 -23.31
C GLY A 43 10.75 19.90 -22.09
N ASP A 44 9.43 19.76 -22.28
CA ASP A 44 8.47 19.31 -21.26
C ASP A 44 7.48 18.36 -21.91
N VAL A 45 7.71 17.06 -21.74
CA VAL A 45 6.96 16.03 -22.46
C VAL A 45 5.81 15.53 -21.60
N ALA A 46 4.59 15.87 -21.98
CA ALA A 46 3.40 15.26 -21.40
C ALA A 46 3.23 13.82 -21.90
N CYS A 47 3.11 12.88 -20.98
CA CYS A 47 3.00 11.45 -21.22
C CYS A 47 1.69 10.90 -20.64
N GLU A 48 1.01 10.04 -21.40
CA GLU A 48 -0.23 9.39 -20.95
C GLU A 48 -0.04 8.36 -19.84
N SER A 49 1.17 7.81 -19.71
CA SER A 49 1.52 6.73 -18.78
C SER A 49 2.99 6.77 -18.38
N LEU A 50 3.32 6.11 -17.27
CA LEU A 50 4.70 5.96 -16.81
C LEU A 50 5.50 5.05 -17.75
N SER A 51 4.86 4.08 -18.40
CA SER A 51 5.48 3.20 -19.41
C SER A 51 5.86 3.97 -20.68
N ALA A 52 5.01 4.92 -21.11
CA ALA A 52 5.35 5.80 -22.23
C ALA A 52 6.54 6.71 -21.86
N ALA A 53 6.55 7.29 -20.65
CA ALA A 53 7.67 8.07 -20.16
C ALA A 53 8.95 7.22 -20.07
N ALA A 54 8.86 5.98 -19.57
CA ALA A 54 9.98 5.04 -19.52
C ALA A 54 10.54 4.75 -20.92
N ALA A 55 9.68 4.54 -21.92
CA ALA A 55 10.12 4.34 -23.30
C ALA A 55 10.89 5.55 -23.86
N ALA A 56 10.42 6.77 -23.57
CA ALA A 56 11.09 7.99 -23.99
C ALA A 56 12.44 8.19 -23.28
N VAL A 57 12.48 8.00 -21.96
CA VAL A 57 13.69 8.10 -21.13
C VAL A 57 14.74 7.06 -21.54
N ASN A 58 14.32 5.83 -21.86
CA ASN A 58 15.23 4.76 -22.28
C ASN A 58 15.88 5.01 -23.65
N ALA A 59 15.36 5.94 -24.45
CA ALA A 59 16.00 6.39 -25.69
C ALA A 59 17.12 7.42 -25.43
N GLY A 60 17.17 7.98 -24.22
CA GLY A 60 18.18 8.93 -23.76
C GLY A 60 19.38 8.28 -23.07
N SER A 61 20.13 9.07 -22.31
CA SER A 61 21.35 8.64 -21.62
C SER A 61 21.22 8.57 -20.09
N GLY A 62 20.02 8.81 -19.55
CA GLY A 62 19.77 8.89 -18.10
C GLY A 62 19.82 10.33 -17.57
N GLY A 63 19.55 10.48 -16.26
CA GLY A 63 19.47 11.79 -15.59
C GLY A 63 18.10 12.46 -15.63
N ASP A 64 17.13 11.89 -16.35
CA ASP A 64 15.82 12.50 -16.56
C ASP A 64 14.94 12.51 -15.30
N THR A 65 14.03 13.48 -15.25
CA THR A 65 13.03 13.61 -14.19
C THR A 65 11.63 13.32 -14.72
N ILE A 66 10.85 12.54 -13.98
CA ILE A 66 9.46 12.19 -14.31
C ILE A 66 8.56 12.62 -13.16
N ASN A 67 7.77 13.66 -13.41
CA ASN A 67 6.75 14.16 -12.49
C ASN A 67 5.42 13.45 -12.78
N VAL A 68 4.93 12.67 -11.83
CA VAL A 68 3.70 11.90 -12.00
C VAL A 68 2.54 12.60 -11.28
N SER A 69 1.51 12.95 -12.03
CA SER A 69 0.31 13.58 -11.51
C SER A 69 -0.47 12.64 -10.57
N PRO A 70 -1.38 13.17 -9.73
CA PRO A 70 -2.29 12.35 -8.96
C PRO A 70 -3.11 11.43 -9.88
N GLY A 71 -3.23 10.16 -9.53
CA GLY A 71 -3.90 9.18 -10.37
C GLY A 71 -3.58 7.74 -10.00
N THR A 72 -4.25 6.81 -10.67
CA THR A 72 -3.96 5.37 -10.58
C THR A 72 -3.52 4.86 -11.94
N TYR A 73 -2.34 4.26 -11.99
CA TYR A 73 -1.65 3.83 -13.19
C TYR A 73 -1.45 2.32 -13.14
N THR A 74 -2.14 1.54 -13.97
CA THR A 74 -2.01 0.07 -13.98
C THR A 74 -1.06 -0.37 -15.09
N GLU A 75 0.21 -0.57 -14.75
CA GLU A 75 1.29 -0.74 -15.72
C GLU A 75 2.56 -1.32 -15.09
N ASN A 76 3.53 -1.75 -15.92
CA ASN A 76 4.80 -2.34 -15.48
C ASN A 76 6.01 -1.64 -16.15
N PRO A 77 6.29 -0.37 -15.82
CA PRO A 77 7.36 0.39 -16.48
C PRO A 77 8.74 -0.17 -16.15
N THR A 78 9.65 -0.11 -17.14
CA THR A 78 11.05 -0.52 -17.00
C THR A 78 11.98 0.60 -17.44
N PHE A 79 12.90 0.99 -16.57
CA PHE A 79 13.90 2.04 -16.81
C PHE A 79 15.28 1.41 -16.97
N SER A 80 15.81 1.41 -18.20
CA SER A 80 17.09 0.79 -18.56
C SER A 80 18.26 1.77 -18.61
N VAL A 81 18.03 3.05 -18.31
CA VAL A 81 19.06 4.09 -18.16
C VAL A 81 19.21 4.48 -16.68
N PRO A 82 20.40 4.94 -16.24
CA PRO A 82 20.64 5.28 -14.84
C PRO A 82 20.09 6.66 -14.45
N ALA A 83 20.20 6.99 -13.16
CA ALA A 83 19.97 8.34 -12.63
C ALA A 83 18.58 8.93 -12.93
N ILE A 84 17.54 8.09 -13.01
CA ILE A 84 16.17 8.57 -13.25
C ILE A 84 15.54 8.99 -11.95
N THR A 85 14.93 10.17 -11.91
CA THR A 85 14.14 10.64 -10.76
C THR A 85 12.67 10.55 -11.08
N ILE A 86 11.91 9.75 -10.33
CA ILE A 86 10.45 9.65 -10.45
C ILE A 86 9.83 10.23 -9.19
N THR A 87 9.05 11.31 -9.34
CA THR A 87 8.39 12.00 -8.25
C THR A 87 6.88 11.95 -8.43
N GLY A 88 6.18 11.27 -7.52
CA GLY A 88 4.72 11.28 -7.45
C GLY A 88 4.16 12.52 -6.75
N SER A 89 2.87 12.75 -6.92
CA SER A 89 2.16 13.81 -6.21
C SER A 89 1.71 13.36 -4.83
N THR A 90 1.88 14.23 -3.83
CA THR A 90 1.34 14.06 -2.47
C THR A 90 -0.09 14.60 -2.33
N ALA A 91 -0.63 15.28 -3.35
CA ALA A 91 -1.99 15.79 -3.33
C ALA A 91 -2.99 14.65 -3.51
N ALA A 92 -3.96 14.51 -2.60
CA ALA A 92 -4.97 13.46 -2.66
C ALA A 92 -5.71 13.45 -4.03
N PRO A 93 -5.86 12.28 -4.70
CA PRO A 93 -5.67 10.91 -4.20
C PRO A 93 -4.22 10.36 -4.21
N GLY A 94 -3.22 11.18 -4.51
CA GLY A 94 -1.81 10.79 -4.63
C GLY A 94 -1.51 10.06 -5.94
N THR A 95 -0.25 9.67 -6.14
CA THR A 95 0.18 8.83 -7.27
C THR A 95 0.24 7.36 -6.85
N VAL A 96 -0.59 6.53 -7.49
CA VAL A 96 -0.65 5.09 -7.25
C VAL A 96 -0.29 4.33 -8.53
N VAL A 97 0.73 3.47 -8.48
CA VAL A 97 1.09 2.55 -9.57
C VAL A 97 0.67 1.14 -9.18
N ILE A 98 -0.15 0.50 -10.00
CA ILE A 98 -0.58 -0.90 -9.84
C ILE A 98 0.21 -1.77 -10.81
N GLY A 99 1.26 -2.43 -10.31
CA GLY A 99 2.14 -3.29 -11.10
C GLY A 99 3.54 -3.40 -10.51
N THR A 100 4.54 -3.61 -11.37
CA THR A 100 5.96 -3.68 -11.03
C THR A 100 6.73 -2.54 -11.69
N ILE A 101 7.52 -1.80 -10.92
CA ILE A 101 8.46 -0.80 -11.46
C ILE A 101 9.86 -1.40 -11.46
N SER A 102 10.52 -1.44 -12.61
CA SER A 102 11.83 -2.07 -12.78
C SER A 102 12.92 -1.07 -13.17
N PHE A 103 14.11 -1.18 -12.56
CA PHE A 103 15.29 -0.38 -12.85
C PHE A 103 16.48 -1.27 -13.21
N THR A 104 17.04 -1.12 -14.41
CA THR A 104 18.15 -1.96 -14.90
C THR A 104 19.36 -1.18 -15.42
N GLY A 105 19.28 0.16 -15.46
CA GLY A 105 20.35 1.02 -15.97
C GLY A 105 21.59 1.08 -15.07
N ALA A 106 22.76 0.84 -15.68
CA ALA A 106 24.06 0.94 -15.02
C ALA A 106 24.51 2.39 -14.86
N GLY A 107 25.06 2.76 -13.71
CA GLY A 107 25.57 4.11 -13.44
C GLY A 107 25.19 4.61 -12.05
N ALA A 108 24.75 5.87 -11.95
CA ALA A 108 24.23 6.41 -10.70
C ALA A 108 22.83 5.85 -10.38
N ALA A 109 22.52 5.78 -9.09
CA ALA A 109 21.23 5.28 -8.62
C ALA A 109 20.06 6.14 -9.11
N SER A 110 18.96 5.48 -9.46
CA SER A 110 17.68 6.14 -9.70
C SER A 110 17.00 6.50 -8.38
N VAL A 111 16.02 7.40 -8.41
CA VAL A 111 15.22 7.83 -7.26
C VAL A 111 13.75 7.58 -7.56
N LEU A 112 13.05 6.96 -6.63
CA LEU A 112 11.59 6.82 -6.64
C LEU A 112 11.05 7.45 -5.36
N GLU A 113 10.30 8.55 -5.50
CA GLU A 113 9.77 9.29 -4.35
C GLU A 113 8.29 9.64 -4.43
N LYS A 114 7.60 9.65 -3.28
CA LYS A 114 6.18 10.06 -3.14
C LYS A 114 5.22 9.24 -4.01
N VAL A 115 5.52 7.96 -4.21
CA VAL A 115 4.70 7.03 -4.99
C VAL A 115 4.21 5.90 -4.09
N VAL A 116 2.97 5.48 -4.33
CA VAL A 116 2.43 4.21 -3.79
C VAL A 116 2.49 3.16 -4.89
N VAL A 117 3.24 2.08 -4.67
CA VAL A 117 3.31 0.93 -5.56
C VAL A 117 2.48 -0.21 -4.97
N LEU A 118 1.48 -0.68 -5.72
CA LEU A 118 0.58 -1.75 -5.33
C LEU A 118 0.68 -2.91 -6.33
N THR A 119 1.18 -4.07 -5.90
CA THR A 119 1.20 -5.24 -6.76
C THR A 119 0.08 -6.19 -6.35
N PRO A 120 -0.90 -6.47 -7.24
CA PRO A 120 -1.97 -7.41 -6.94
C PRO A 120 -1.40 -8.82 -6.75
N ALA A 121 -2.23 -9.76 -6.29
CA ALA A 121 -1.80 -11.13 -6.03
C ALA A 121 -1.09 -11.74 -7.26
N GLY A 122 0.18 -12.06 -7.09
CA GLY A 122 1.10 -12.56 -8.11
C GLY A 122 2.51 -12.70 -7.50
N GLY A 123 3.38 -13.49 -8.11
CA GLY A 123 4.74 -13.73 -7.58
C GLY A 123 5.75 -12.60 -7.87
N ALA A 124 5.41 -11.65 -8.75
CA ALA A 124 6.31 -10.57 -9.14
C ALA A 124 6.56 -9.58 -7.99
N PRO A 125 7.75 -8.96 -7.91
CA PRO A 125 8.02 -7.92 -6.92
C PRO A 125 7.27 -6.62 -7.25
N GLY A 126 7.10 -5.74 -6.26
CA GLY A 126 6.54 -4.41 -6.51
C GLY A 126 7.55 -3.46 -7.13
N VAL A 127 8.79 -3.50 -6.64
CA VAL A 127 9.93 -2.78 -7.20
C VAL A 127 11.04 -3.78 -7.48
N SER A 128 11.66 -3.71 -8.67
CA SER A 128 12.79 -4.56 -9.04
C SER A 128 14.01 -3.71 -9.42
N VAL A 129 15.17 -4.05 -8.87
CA VAL A 129 16.47 -3.46 -9.19
C VAL A 129 17.36 -4.54 -9.80
N GLY A 130 17.69 -4.40 -11.09
CA GLY A 130 18.45 -5.39 -11.84
C GLY A 130 19.93 -5.45 -11.46
N SER A 131 20.60 -6.55 -11.85
CA SER A 131 22.00 -6.83 -11.49
C SER A 131 23.02 -5.85 -12.07
N ALA A 132 22.69 -5.19 -13.18
CA ALA A 132 23.52 -4.15 -13.79
C ALA A 132 23.23 -2.75 -13.24
N SER A 133 22.22 -2.60 -12.37
CA SER A 133 21.76 -1.27 -11.93
C SER A 133 22.81 -0.54 -11.08
N GLY A 134 22.83 0.79 -11.19
CA GLY A 134 23.49 1.67 -10.21
C GLY A 134 22.91 1.60 -8.80
N GLY A 135 21.69 1.09 -8.66
CA GLY A 135 20.90 1.04 -7.43
C GLY A 135 19.63 1.91 -7.50
N LEU A 136 18.84 1.88 -6.44
CA LEU A 136 17.63 2.68 -6.29
C LEU A 136 17.56 3.34 -4.91
N ALA A 137 17.25 4.64 -4.87
CA ALA A 137 16.85 5.35 -3.66
C ALA A 137 15.31 5.47 -3.61
N LEU A 138 14.68 4.72 -2.70
CA LEU A 138 13.26 4.77 -2.41
C LEU A 138 13.01 5.78 -1.27
N ARG A 139 12.24 6.84 -1.50
CA ARG A 139 12.04 7.93 -0.53
C ARG A 139 10.57 8.28 -0.36
N ASP A 140 10.10 8.44 0.87
CA ASP A 140 8.71 8.89 1.13
C ASP A 140 7.66 8.07 0.34
N ALA A 141 7.92 6.77 0.20
CA ALA A 141 7.17 5.89 -0.70
C ALA A 141 6.58 4.70 0.05
N ILE A 142 5.51 4.15 -0.51
CA ILE A 142 4.85 2.96 0.04
C ILE A 142 4.85 1.89 -1.03
N VAL A 143 5.49 0.76 -0.75
CA VAL A 143 5.46 -0.43 -1.60
C VAL A 143 4.67 -1.50 -0.88
N PHE A 144 3.55 -1.90 -1.46
CA PHE A 144 2.69 -2.95 -0.94
C PHE A 144 2.51 -4.05 -1.98
N ASN A 145 2.92 -5.27 -1.63
CA ASN A 145 2.76 -6.44 -2.50
C ASN A 145 1.85 -7.48 -1.87
N ALA A 146 0.87 -7.98 -2.62
CA ALA A 146 -0.06 -9.00 -2.12
C ALA A 146 0.43 -10.46 -2.27
N GLY A 147 1.47 -10.73 -3.07
CA GLY A 147 1.91 -12.11 -3.36
C GLY A 147 3.42 -12.32 -3.46
N GLY A 148 4.17 -11.37 -4.02
CA GLY A 148 5.61 -11.42 -4.20
C GLY A 148 6.36 -10.52 -3.22
N ALA A 149 7.67 -10.37 -3.46
CA ALA A 149 8.49 -9.47 -2.66
C ALA A 149 8.01 -8.02 -2.77
N GLY A 150 8.13 -7.23 -1.69
CA GLY A 150 7.89 -5.79 -1.82
C GLY A 150 8.88 -5.16 -2.79
N MET A 151 10.17 -5.34 -2.50
CA MET A 151 11.30 -4.91 -3.32
C MET A 151 12.27 -6.06 -3.54
N GLU A 152 12.74 -6.24 -4.77
CA GLU A 152 13.76 -7.20 -5.16
C GLU A 152 15.01 -6.47 -5.66
N ILE A 153 16.19 -6.85 -5.17
CA ILE A 153 17.48 -6.23 -5.50
C ILE A 153 18.45 -7.31 -5.98
N ALA A 154 18.82 -7.26 -7.26
CA ALA A 154 19.79 -8.18 -7.85
C ALA A 154 21.22 -7.59 -7.96
N GLY A 155 21.39 -6.30 -7.66
CA GLY A 155 22.68 -5.61 -7.69
C GLY A 155 22.58 -4.12 -7.32
N GLY A 156 23.70 -3.41 -7.42
CA GLY A 156 23.81 -1.97 -7.20
C GLY A 156 24.35 -1.61 -5.82
N THR A 157 25.31 -0.69 -5.77
CA THR A 157 25.98 -0.29 -4.52
C THR A 157 25.38 0.95 -3.86
N ALA A 158 24.38 1.58 -4.48
CA ALA A 158 23.72 2.77 -3.98
C ALA A 158 22.21 2.56 -3.74
N ASN A 159 21.79 1.37 -3.28
CA ASN A 159 20.40 1.17 -2.88
C ASN A 159 20.14 1.82 -1.52
N SER A 160 19.03 2.55 -1.40
CA SER A 160 18.58 3.11 -0.14
C SER A 160 17.06 3.10 -0.01
N ILE A 161 16.57 2.97 1.22
CA ILE A 161 15.16 3.12 1.57
C ILE A 161 15.09 4.10 2.74
N THR A 162 14.47 5.26 2.51
CA THR A 162 14.39 6.35 3.48
C THR A 162 12.93 6.78 3.66
N ARG A 163 12.46 6.87 4.90
CA ARG A 163 11.07 7.29 5.22
C ARG A 163 10.02 6.57 4.40
N SER A 164 10.22 5.27 4.21
CA SER A 164 9.39 4.49 3.30
C SER A 164 8.88 3.23 3.99
N SER A 165 7.77 2.70 3.47
CA SER A 165 7.19 1.46 3.94
C SER A 165 7.25 0.42 2.84
N VAL A 166 7.91 -0.72 3.09
CA VAL A 166 7.92 -1.88 2.21
C VAL A 166 7.21 -3.03 2.94
N ILE A 167 6.02 -3.38 2.47
CA ILE A 167 5.13 -4.32 3.14
C ILE A 167 4.68 -5.37 2.14
N THR A 168 4.69 -6.63 2.55
CA THR A 168 4.07 -7.71 1.77
C THR A 168 3.09 -8.53 2.60
N ASN A 169 2.02 -8.97 1.94
CA ASN A 169 1.02 -9.89 2.47
C ASN A 169 1.11 -11.30 1.85
N GLY A 170 2.06 -11.53 0.92
CA GLY A 170 2.31 -12.87 0.38
C GLY A 170 2.72 -13.81 1.51
N SER A 171 2.18 -15.03 1.57
CA SER A 171 2.41 -15.92 2.72
C SER A 171 3.90 -16.22 2.94
N ALA A 172 4.69 -16.41 1.88
CA ALA A 172 6.14 -16.65 1.94
C ALA A 172 6.97 -15.47 1.41
N ALA A 173 6.36 -14.32 1.17
CA ALA A 173 7.02 -13.20 0.53
C ALA A 173 7.89 -12.41 1.50
N ASN A 174 9.11 -12.10 1.07
CA ASN A 174 10.01 -11.20 1.77
C ASN A 174 9.61 -9.75 1.51
N ALA A 175 9.75 -8.84 2.47
CA ALA A 175 9.47 -7.43 2.17
C ALA A 175 10.56 -6.86 1.25
N VAL A 176 11.82 -7.06 1.61
CA VAL A 176 12.99 -6.78 0.78
C VAL A 176 13.75 -8.07 0.55
N ASP A 177 13.99 -8.42 -0.71
CA ASP A 177 14.71 -9.62 -1.13
C ASP A 177 15.93 -9.23 -1.97
N ILE A 178 17.12 -9.51 -1.46
CA ILE A 178 18.39 -9.21 -2.12
C ILE A 178 18.97 -10.54 -2.62
N GLN A 179 19.09 -10.70 -3.93
CA GLN A 179 19.62 -11.93 -4.54
C GLN A 179 20.73 -11.58 -5.53
N THR A 180 21.98 -11.70 -5.11
CA THR A 180 23.12 -11.38 -5.99
C THR A 180 23.76 -12.62 -6.57
N GLY A 181 24.07 -12.54 -7.87
CA GLY A 181 25.00 -13.45 -8.55
C GLY A 181 26.41 -12.89 -8.48
N THR A 182 26.87 -12.31 -9.59
CA THR A 182 28.22 -11.73 -9.73
C THR A 182 28.32 -10.24 -9.38
N SER A 183 27.21 -9.61 -9.01
CA SER A 183 27.12 -8.18 -8.72
C SER A 183 27.18 -7.91 -7.22
N GLU A 184 27.85 -6.82 -6.82
CA GLU A 184 27.77 -6.32 -5.45
C GLU A 184 26.39 -5.69 -5.20
N ALA A 185 25.88 -5.81 -3.98
CA ALA A 185 24.70 -5.08 -3.54
C ALA A 185 24.92 -4.44 -2.17
N ASN A 186 24.66 -3.14 -2.06
CA ASN A 186 24.63 -2.44 -0.79
C ASN A 186 23.26 -1.82 -0.58
N LEU A 187 22.73 -1.92 0.64
CA LEU A 187 21.44 -1.39 1.04
C LEU A 187 21.57 -0.56 2.32
N VAL A 188 21.19 0.72 2.22
CA VAL A 188 21.08 1.63 3.36
C VAL A 188 19.61 1.88 3.71
N LEU A 189 19.24 1.67 4.95
CA LEU A 189 17.87 1.88 5.44
C LEU A 189 17.88 2.96 6.51
N ASP A 190 16.94 3.90 6.40
CA ASP A 190 16.77 4.97 7.38
C ASP A 190 15.28 5.25 7.57
N SER A 191 14.82 5.26 8.82
CA SER A 191 13.48 5.73 9.14
C SER A 191 12.36 5.03 8.39
N SER A 192 12.49 3.71 8.22
CA SER A 192 11.66 2.94 7.30
C SER A 192 11.05 1.71 7.95
N ILE A 193 9.84 1.37 7.51
CA ILE A 193 9.08 0.19 7.96
C ILE A 193 9.27 -0.92 6.93
N ILE A 194 9.76 -2.07 7.37
CA ILE A 194 9.99 -3.25 6.53
C ILE A 194 9.21 -4.42 7.11
N SER A 195 8.21 -4.93 6.40
CA SER A 195 7.32 -5.95 6.95
C SER A 195 7.06 -7.11 5.98
N GLY A 196 7.60 -8.28 6.33
CA GLY A 196 7.42 -9.51 5.59
C GLY A 196 6.02 -10.11 5.71
N GLY A 197 5.81 -11.15 4.91
CA GLY A 197 4.63 -11.99 4.88
C GLY A 197 4.40 -12.84 6.13
N GLY A 198 3.54 -13.85 6.02
CA GLY A 198 3.20 -14.80 7.10
C GLY A 198 4.33 -15.78 7.47
N ALA A 199 5.27 -16.01 6.56
CA ALA A 199 6.45 -16.87 6.70
C ALA A 199 7.68 -16.27 6.00
N GLY A 200 7.50 -15.20 5.21
CA GLY A 200 8.62 -14.49 4.59
C GLY A 200 9.31 -13.55 5.57
N ALA A 201 10.55 -13.22 5.26
CA ALA A 201 11.37 -12.34 6.07
C ALA A 201 10.99 -10.87 5.89
N GLY A 202 11.31 -10.02 6.87
CA GLY A 202 11.38 -8.58 6.61
C GLY A 202 12.46 -8.30 5.56
N ILE A 203 13.69 -8.73 5.84
CA ILE A 203 14.82 -8.65 4.91
C ILE A 203 15.37 -10.05 4.67
N SER A 204 15.50 -10.43 3.40
CA SER A 204 16.18 -11.63 2.93
C SER A 204 17.37 -11.21 2.07
N ALA A 205 18.53 -11.80 2.31
CA ALA A 205 19.73 -11.56 1.51
C ALA A 205 20.41 -12.88 1.18
N LYS A 206 20.71 -13.09 -0.11
CA LYS A 206 21.29 -14.31 -0.62
C LYS A 206 22.36 -14.02 -1.68
N THR A 207 23.52 -14.65 -1.55
CA THR A 207 24.61 -14.56 -2.53
C THR A 207 24.77 -15.83 -3.34
N GLY A 208 25.40 -15.73 -4.52
CA GLY A 208 25.66 -16.88 -5.40
C GLY A 208 24.46 -17.34 -6.21
N VAL A 209 23.35 -16.59 -6.21
CA VAL A 209 22.14 -16.96 -6.96
C VAL A 209 22.43 -16.90 -8.46
N GLY A 210 22.21 -18.02 -9.15
CA GLY A 210 22.34 -18.09 -10.61
C GLY A 210 23.75 -17.85 -11.15
N ALA A 211 24.80 -17.93 -10.31
CA ALA A 211 26.17 -17.82 -10.74
C ALA A 211 26.70 -19.18 -11.25
N PRO A 212 26.87 -19.40 -12.56
CA PRO A 212 27.44 -20.64 -13.08
C PRO A 212 28.96 -20.73 -12.86
N VAL A 213 29.60 -19.61 -12.51
CA VAL A 213 31.04 -19.48 -12.36
C VAL A 213 31.42 -19.44 -10.88
N LEU A 214 32.16 -20.45 -10.45
CA LEU A 214 32.76 -20.53 -9.11
C LEU A 214 33.58 -19.26 -8.78
N GLY A 215 33.50 -18.79 -7.54
CA GLY A 215 34.29 -17.66 -7.05
C GLY A 215 33.85 -16.26 -7.50
N SER A 216 32.69 -16.12 -8.17
CA SER A 216 32.25 -14.83 -8.72
C SER A 216 31.33 -14.01 -7.80
N ALA A 217 30.83 -14.60 -6.71
CA ALA A 217 29.88 -13.95 -5.81
C ALA A 217 30.49 -12.76 -5.07
N LYS A 218 29.85 -11.60 -5.17
CA LYS A 218 30.25 -10.36 -4.50
C LYS A 218 29.53 -10.19 -3.16
N PRO A 219 30.09 -9.40 -2.22
CA PRO A 219 29.50 -9.23 -0.92
C PRO A 219 28.15 -8.49 -0.98
N ILE A 220 27.35 -8.66 0.07
CA ILE A 220 26.15 -7.86 0.34
C ILE A 220 26.34 -7.12 1.66
N ASN A 221 26.22 -5.79 1.65
CA ASN A 221 26.25 -4.97 2.87
C ASN A 221 24.88 -4.33 3.13
N ILE A 222 24.36 -4.49 4.34
CA ILE A 222 23.08 -3.93 4.76
C ILE A 222 23.30 -3.10 6.01
N THR A 223 22.96 -1.82 5.96
CA THR A 223 23.01 -0.94 7.14
C THR A 223 21.65 -0.31 7.34
N GLY A 224 21.07 -0.47 8.53
CA GLY A 224 19.82 0.17 8.90
C GLY A 224 19.99 1.00 10.17
N ARG A 225 19.36 2.16 10.19
CA ARG A 225 19.26 3.00 11.39
C ARG A 225 17.83 3.48 11.60
N GLN A 226 17.35 3.41 12.84
CA GLN A 226 15.98 3.79 13.20
C GLN A 226 14.95 3.16 12.25
N ILE A 227 15.02 1.86 12.07
CA ILE A 227 14.08 1.12 11.23
C ILE A 227 13.20 0.21 12.07
N THR A 228 12.00 -0.06 11.56
CA THR A 228 11.12 -1.08 12.13
C THR A 228 11.04 -2.26 11.18
N ILE A 229 11.69 -3.37 11.53
CA ILE A 229 11.55 -4.64 10.81
C ILE A 229 10.56 -5.54 11.56
N ALA A 230 9.47 -5.91 10.92
CA ALA A 230 8.46 -6.79 11.48
C ALA A 230 8.17 -7.97 10.54
N GLY A 231 8.80 -9.12 10.84
CA GLY A 231 8.46 -10.40 10.22
C GLY A 231 7.59 -11.22 11.17
N SER A 232 6.58 -11.91 10.64
CA SER A 232 5.72 -12.76 11.51
C SER A 232 6.45 -14.01 12.03
N ALA A 233 7.51 -14.47 11.35
CA ALA A 233 8.39 -15.55 11.81
C ALA A 233 9.88 -15.14 11.80
N THR A 234 10.36 -14.55 10.70
CA THR A 234 11.77 -14.17 10.51
C THR A 234 11.86 -12.68 10.20
N ALA A 235 12.62 -11.92 10.98
CA ALA A 235 12.89 -10.52 10.68
C ALA A 235 13.98 -10.40 9.60
N VAL A 236 15.08 -11.13 9.77
CA VAL A 236 16.27 -11.07 8.93
C VAL A 236 16.72 -12.48 8.57
N SER A 237 16.90 -12.76 7.28
CA SER A 237 17.43 -14.03 6.76
C SER A 237 18.65 -13.74 5.87
N LEU A 238 19.82 -14.23 6.26
CA LEU A 238 21.07 -14.08 5.53
C LEU A 238 21.56 -15.47 5.10
N ASP A 239 21.66 -15.72 3.80
CA ASP A 239 22.07 -17.02 3.25
C ASP A 239 23.23 -16.85 2.26
N ALA A 240 24.44 -17.14 2.73
CA ALA A 240 25.65 -17.11 1.92
C ALA A 240 26.03 -18.49 1.36
N ARG A 241 25.23 -19.55 1.54
CA ARG A 241 25.69 -20.93 1.23
C ARG A 241 26.02 -21.18 -0.24
N ASP A 242 25.31 -20.51 -1.15
CA ASP A 242 25.42 -20.76 -2.60
C ASP A 242 26.65 -20.06 -3.23
N ALA A 243 27.33 -19.18 -2.49
CA ALA A 243 28.58 -18.60 -2.92
C ALA A 243 29.73 -19.61 -2.75
N LEU A 244 29.97 -20.43 -3.79
CA LEU A 244 31.04 -21.43 -3.80
C LEU A 244 32.41 -20.76 -4.08
N PRO A 245 33.41 -20.93 -3.20
CA PRO A 245 34.75 -20.38 -3.44
C PRO A 245 35.47 -21.13 -4.56
N LEU A 246 36.36 -20.43 -5.27
CA LEU A 246 37.35 -21.08 -6.12
C LEU A 246 38.46 -21.61 -5.19
N LEU A 247 38.58 -22.94 -5.08
CA LEU A 247 39.54 -23.63 -4.17
C LEU A 247 40.99 -23.13 -4.28
N LEU A 248 41.36 -22.50 -5.40
CA LEU A 248 42.72 -22.04 -5.70
C LEU A 248 43.01 -20.58 -5.30
N LEU A 249 42.00 -19.75 -4.99
CA LEU A 249 42.20 -18.30 -4.78
C LEU A 249 42.18 -17.83 -3.33
N GLY A 250 41.89 -18.72 -2.37
CA GLY A 250 42.04 -18.46 -0.92
C GLY A 250 41.22 -17.30 -0.34
N THR A 251 40.33 -16.67 -1.13
CA THR A 251 39.51 -15.52 -0.70
C THR A 251 38.05 -15.93 -0.50
N PRO A 252 37.43 -15.59 0.65
CA PRO A 252 35.99 -15.75 0.82
C PRO A 252 35.21 -14.97 -0.24
N VAL A 253 34.15 -15.58 -0.76
CA VAL A 253 33.26 -14.96 -1.76
C VAL A 253 31.83 -14.92 -1.24
N GLY A 254 31.10 -13.87 -1.63
CA GLY A 254 29.67 -13.74 -1.29
C GLY A 254 29.36 -13.60 0.20
N SER A 255 30.24 -13.00 1.01
CA SER A 255 29.93 -12.69 2.41
C SER A 255 28.80 -11.66 2.53
N ILE A 256 27.97 -11.82 3.57
CA ILE A 256 26.85 -10.95 3.90
C ILE A 256 27.08 -10.33 5.27
N ALA A 257 26.99 -9.00 5.36
CA ALA A 257 27.07 -8.25 6.61
C ALA A 257 25.83 -7.35 6.75
N ALA A 258 25.14 -7.46 7.88
CA ALA A 258 23.98 -6.64 8.20
C ALA A 258 24.13 -5.98 9.57
N THR A 259 23.91 -4.67 9.66
CA THR A 259 23.93 -3.92 10.93
C THR A 259 22.66 -3.10 11.06
N PHE A 260 21.94 -3.26 12.18
CA PHE A 260 20.72 -2.53 12.48
C PHE A 260 20.85 -1.79 13.80
N ARG A 261 21.01 -0.47 13.73
CA ARG A 261 21.26 0.40 14.88
C ARG A 261 20.01 1.17 15.29
N ASP A 262 19.82 1.40 16.58
CA ASP A 262 18.75 2.27 17.09
C ASP A 262 17.35 1.86 16.59
N SER A 263 17.15 0.56 16.37
CA SER A 263 16.04 0.04 15.58
C SER A 263 15.08 -0.82 16.42
N ILE A 264 13.99 -1.23 15.80
CA ILE A 264 13.12 -2.30 16.30
C ILE A 264 13.16 -3.44 15.27
N VAL A 265 13.58 -4.62 15.69
CA VAL A 265 13.69 -5.81 14.82
C VAL A 265 12.98 -6.98 15.49
N LEU A 266 11.71 -7.18 15.13
CA LEU A 266 10.85 -8.23 15.70
C LEU A 266 10.77 -9.44 14.77
N GLY A 267 11.13 -10.60 15.32
CA GLY A 267 11.17 -11.90 14.64
C GLY A 267 12.51 -12.62 14.78
N GLY A 268 12.59 -13.84 14.26
CA GLY A 268 13.83 -14.61 14.23
C GLY A 268 14.90 -13.99 13.32
N VAL A 269 16.16 -14.32 13.60
CA VAL A 269 17.29 -14.00 12.71
C VAL A 269 17.91 -15.32 12.28
N ALA A 270 17.94 -15.57 10.98
CA ALA A 270 18.51 -16.77 10.39
C ALA A 270 19.78 -16.43 9.61
N THR A 271 20.86 -17.14 9.88
CA THR A 271 22.14 -16.99 9.17
C THR A 271 22.62 -18.34 8.68
N GLN A 272 22.98 -18.44 7.41
CA GLN A 272 23.47 -19.67 6.79
C GLN A 272 24.75 -19.36 5.99
N VAL A 273 25.77 -20.17 6.16
CA VAL A 273 27.11 -19.97 5.57
C VAL A 273 27.62 -21.24 4.93
N ASN A 274 28.46 -21.10 3.92
CA ASN A 274 29.25 -22.19 3.38
C ASN A 274 30.48 -22.42 4.27
N THR A 275 30.65 -23.62 4.79
CA THR A 275 31.77 -24.00 5.67
C THR A 275 33.00 -24.50 4.92
N LEU A 276 32.94 -24.60 3.59
CA LEU A 276 34.08 -24.99 2.77
C LEU A 276 35.14 -23.87 2.74
N PRO A 277 36.43 -24.17 3.01
CA PRO A 277 37.49 -23.18 2.95
C PRO A 277 37.72 -22.60 1.54
N PRO A 278 37.97 -21.28 1.41
CA PRO A 278 37.76 -20.25 2.44
C PRO A 278 36.27 -20.05 2.73
N ALA A 279 35.87 -20.22 3.99
CA ALA A 279 34.47 -20.09 4.41
C ALA A 279 34.01 -18.64 4.23
N ASN A 280 32.78 -18.46 3.76
CA ASN A 280 32.14 -17.15 3.74
C ASN A 280 31.42 -16.88 5.06
N SER A 281 30.95 -15.64 5.23
CA SER A 281 30.32 -15.19 6.47
C SER A 281 28.93 -14.63 6.21
N ALA A 282 28.02 -14.84 7.14
CA ALA A 282 26.72 -14.19 7.19
C ALA A 282 26.52 -13.67 8.62
N THR A 283 26.60 -12.35 8.80
CA THR A 283 26.62 -11.72 10.13
C THR A 283 25.52 -10.67 10.25
N ALA A 284 24.88 -10.61 11.42
CA ALA A 284 23.84 -9.64 11.74
C ALA A 284 24.10 -9.02 13.12
N GLU A 285 24.27 -7.71 13.16
CA GLU A 285 24.53 -6.94 14.38
C GLU A 285 23.35 -6.01 14.72
N PHE A 286 23.07 -5.85 16.01
CA PHE A 286 21.88 -5.15 16.51
C PHE A 286 22.20 -4.13 17.62
N PRO A 287 23.12 -3.16 17.41
CA PRO A 287 23.48 -2.18 18.43
C PRO A 287 22.29 -1.27 18.81
N ASN A 288 21.97 -1.19 20.11
CA ASN A 288 20.85 -0.38 20.62
C ASN A 288 19.50 -0.68 19.94
N THR A 289 19.24 -1.94 19.62
CA THR A 289 18.04 -2.36 18.89
C THR A 289 17.12 -3.21 19.77
N ASP A 290 15.83 -2.88 19.80
CA ASP A 290 14.83 -3.69 20.49
C ASP A 290 14.47 -4.91 19.66
N ARG A 291 14.63 -6.10 20.26
CA ARG A 291 14.32 -7.40 19.65
C ARG A 291 13.40 -8.26 20.49
N THR A 292 13.03 -7.77 21.68
CA THR A 292 12.44 -8.61 22.74
C THR A 292 11.11 -8.08 23.22
N THR A 293 10.83 -6.78 23.08
CA THR A 293 9.56 -6.22 23.50
C THR A 293 8.42 -6.77 22.61
N PRO A 294 7.35 -7.34 23.20
CA PRO A 294 6.21 -7.81 22.44
C PRO A 294 5.60 -6.72 21.55
N ALA A 295 5.17 -7.10 20.35
CA ALA A 295 4.68 -6.14 19.35
C ALA A 295 3.44 -5.35 19.81
N ASP A 296 2.59 -5.93 20.66
CA ASP A 296 1.42 -5.28 21.24
C ASP A 296 1.78 -4.24 22.32
N GLN A 297 2.99 -4.30 22.88
CA GLN A 297 3.54 -3.30 23.79
C GLN A 297 4.22 -2.13 23.08
N LEU A 298 4.68 -2.34 21.84
CA LEU A 298 5.33 -1.32 21.03
C LEU A 298 4.34 -0.56 20.17
N PHE A 299 3.42 -1.25 19.48
CA PHE A 299 2.69 -0.67 18.36
C PHE A 299 1.20 -0.52 18.62
N VAL A 300 0.58 0.43 17.92
CA VAL A 300 -0.87 0.64 17.95
C VAL A 300 -1.64 -0.61 17.47
N ASN A 301 -1.21 -1.22 16.36
CA ASN A 301 -1.83 -2.47 15.87
C ASN A 301 -0.91 -3.24 14.89
N ALA A 302 0.09 -3.94 15.42
CA ALA A 302 1.03 -4.72 14.62
C ALA A 302 0.36 -5.80 13.74
N ALA A 303 -0.73 -6.42 14.22
CA ALA A 303 -1.47 -7.44 13.47
C ALA A 303 -2.11 -6.89 12.18
N LYS A 304 -2.40 -5.58 12.13
CA LYS A 304 -2.88 -4.88 10.93
C LYS A 304 -1.77 -4.13 10.19
N LYS A 305 -0.50 -4.41 10.52
CA LYS A 305 0.68 -3.71 9.99
C LYS A 305 0.67 -2.19 10.28
N ASN A 306 0.01 -1.78 11.37
CA ASN A 306 0.15 -0.43 11.91
C ASN A 306 1.27 -0.45 12.95
N PHE A 307 2.47 -0.03 12.51
CA PHE A 307 3.70 -0.05 13.29
C PHE A 307 4.08 1.33 13.86
N HIS A 308 3.12 2.26 13.96
CA HIS A 308 3.32 3.45 14.78
C HIS A 308 3.40 3.04 16.25
N LEU A 309 4.28 3.70 16.98
CA LEU A 309 4.46 3.52 18.41
C LEU A 309 3.18 3.92 19.13
N ARG A 310 2.78 3.09 20.09
CA ARG A 310 1.67 3.44 20.99
C ARG A 310 2.19 4.28 22.14
N ALA A 311 1.30 5.06 22.76
CA ALA A 311 1.63 5.82 23.97
C ALA A 311 2.20 4.89 25.06
N GLY A 312 3.34 5.29 25.64
CA GLY A 312 4.04 4.53 26.67
C GLY A 312 4.81 3.31 26.17
N ALA A 313 5.03 3.16 24.85
CA ALA A 313 5.93 2.16 24.33
C ALA A 313 7.35 2.36 24.89
N PRO A 314 8.04 1.29 25.33
CA PRO A 314 9.40 1.41 25.91
C PRO A 314 10.48 1.80 24.90
N ALA A 315 10.13 1.93 23.61
CA ALA A 315 11.01 2.41 22.55
C ALA A 315 11.11 3.95 22.49
N ILE A 316 10.19 4.65 23.15
CA ILE A 316 10.09 6.12 23.11
C ILE A 316 11.24 6.77 23.88
N ASP A 317 11.87 7.81 23.30
CA ASP A 317 12.94 8.62 23.89
C ASP A 317 14.17 7.81 24.35
N THR A 318 14.53 6.75 23.61
CA THR A 318 15.63 5.84 24.02
C THR A 318 16.92 5.96 23.21
N VAL A 319 16.92 6.75 22.14
CA VAL A 319 18.07 6.90 21.24
C VAL A 319 18.62 8.32 21.36
N PRO A 320 19.88 8.50 21.80
CA PRO A 320 20.51 9.83 21.75
C PRO A 320 20.46 10.41 20.34
N THR A 321 20.12 11.69 20.22
CA THR A 321 20.04 12.39 18.94
C THR A 321 21.38 12.27 18.23
N ALA A 322 21.46 11.51 17.13
CA ALA A 322 22.70 11.35 16.39
C ALA A 322 22.62 12.08 15.05
N SER A 323 23.75 12.66 14.64
CA SER A 323 23.86 13.60 13.51
C SER A 323 23.68 12.99 12.12
N SER A 324 23.51 11.66 12.01
CA SER A 324 23.53 10.94 10.73
C SER A 324 22.18 10.31 10.34
N THR A 325 21.08 10.68 10.98
CA THR A 325 19.73 10.21 10.60
C THR A 325 19.00 11.21 9.72
N SER A 326 18.01 10.70 8.99
CA SER A 326 16.96 11.49 8.37
C SER A 326 16.43 12.52 9.36
N PRO A 327 16.23 13.79 8.97
CA PRO A 327 15.68 14.81 9.86
C PRO A 327 14.24 14.53 10.27
N THR A 328 13.54 13.68 9.51
CA THR A 328 12.15 13.29 9.74
C THR A 328 11.96 11.78 9.74
N ASP A 329 10.93 11.31 10.43
CA ASP A 329 10.51 9.91 10.53
C ASP A 329 9.72 9.42 9.31
N VAL A 330 9.15 8.21 9.39
CA VAL A 330 8.37 7.60 8.30
C VAL A 330 7.11 8.38 7.91
N ASP A 331 6.59 9.23 8.79
CA ASP A 331 5.40 10.08 8.55
C ASP A 331 5.76 11.53 8.19
N GLY A 332 7.06 11.83 8.10
CA GLY A 332 7.56 13.17 7.80
C GLY A 332 7.60 14.11 9.00
N GLN A 333 7.44 13.58 10.22
CA GLN A 333 7.51 14.33 11.47
C GLN A 333 8.97 14.45 11.93
N ALA A 334 9.32 15.46 12.72
CA ALA A 334 10.70 15.68 13.14
C ALA A 334 11.21 14.48 13.97
N ARG A 335 12.44 14.02 13.71
CA ARG A 335 13.04 12.85 14.37
C ARG A 335 13.36 13.00 15.86
N THR A 336 13.18 14.20 16.40
CA THR A 336 13.43 14.45 17.81
C THR A 336 12.29 15.31 18.29
N ASN A 337 11.33 14.66 18.93
CA ASN A 337 10.20 15.33 19.56
C ASN A 337 10.27 15.11 21.08
N GLY A 338 11.38 15.51 21.68
CA GLY A 338 11.68 15.19 23.06
C GLY A 338 13.17 15.32 23.40
N PRO A 339 13.59 14.78 24.56
CA PRO A 339 14.99 14.73 24.96
C PRO A 339 15.85 13.76 24.13
N ALA A 340 15.23 12.83 23.41
CA ALA A 340 15.89 11.81 22.59
C ALA A 340 15.01 11.48 21.37
N SER A 341 15.52 10.66 20.46
CA SER A 341 14.71 10.05 19.40
C SER A 341 14.17 8.69 19.85
N ASP A 342 13.15 8.23 19.17
CA ASP A 342 12.62 6.88 19.37
C ASP A 342 13.46 5.83 18.65
N ARG A 343 13.41 4.59 19.17
CA ARG A 343 13.87 3.42 18.40
C ARG A 343 12.84 3.11 17.32
N GLY A 344 13.33 2.81 16.13
CA GLY A 344 12.49 2.39 15.01
C GLY A 344 12.08 3.51 14.06
N ALA A 345 11.18 3.18 13.13
CA ALA A 345 10.85 4.03 11.98
C ALA A 345 9.99 5.25 12.29
N ASP A 346 9.17 5.15 13.34
CA ASP A 346 8.20 6.16 13.79
C ASP A 346 8.78 6.96 14.95
N GLU A 347 8.47 8.24 15.03
CA GLU A 347 8.69 9.07 16.21
C GLU A 347 7.32 9.33 16.86
N PHE A 348 7.15 8.89 18.10
CA PHE A 348 5.92 9.06 18.83
C PHE A 348 5.67 10.55 19.12
N HIS A 349 4.71 11.10 18.39
CA HIS A 349 4.24 12.45 18.65
C HIS A 349 3.07 12.39 19.62
N VAL A 350 3.27 12.92 20.84
CA VAL A 350 2.16 13.41 21.65
C VAL A 350 1.59 14.61 20.91
N GLY A 351 0.61 14.36 20.04
CA GLY A 351 -0.16 15.45 19.43
C GLY A 351 -0.63 16.39 20.55
N PRO A 352 -0.68 17.72 20.31
CA PRO A 352 -1.22 18.63 21.30
C PRO A 352 -2.55 18.05 21.79
N PRO A 353 -2.81 18.06 23.11
CA PRO A 353 -4.07 17.56 23.63
C PRO A 353 -5.17 18.20 22.77
N PRO A 354 -6.15 17.40 22.29
CA PRO A 354 -7.23 17.94 21.47
C PRO A 354 -7.70 19.25 22.09
N PRO A 355 -7.85 20.34 21.31
CA PRO A 355 -8.22 21.65 21.85
C PRO A 355 -9.30 21.44 22.88
N ALA A 356 -9.07 21.93 24.11
CA ALA A 356 -10.05 21.78 25.19
C ALA A 356 -11.41 22.14 24.58
N PRO A 357 -12.43 21.26 24.69
CA PRO A 357 -13.70 21.48 24.06
C PRO A 357 -14.13 22.92 24.38
N PRO A 358 -14.50 23.74 23.37
CA PRO A 358 -14.86 25.11 23.63
C PRO A 358 -15.88 25.11 24.75
N THR A 359 -15.60 25.83 25.83
CA THR A 359 -16.46 26.02 27.00
C THR A 359 -17.69 26.87 26.67
N GLY A 360 -18.19 26.76 25.44
CA GLY A 360 -19.49 27.22 25.00
C GLY A 360 -20.53 26.15 25.28
N THR A 361 -21.60 26.55 25.96
CA THR A 361 -22.82 25.81 26.31
C THR A 361 -23.59 25.24 25.11
N GLY A 362 -22.99 24.32 24.36
CA GLY A 362 -23.64 23.66 23.22
C GLY A 362 -22.73 22.80 22.33
N ALA A 363 -21.71 22.13 22.86
CA ALA A 363 -20.89 21.22 22.06
C ALA A 363 -21.69 19.96 21.65
N PRO A 364 -21.65 19.53 20.38
CA PRO A 364 -22.28 18.28 19.93
C PRO A 364 -21.61 17.09 20.63
N GLN A 365 -22.41 16.39 21.43
CA GLN A 365 -21.99 15.25 22.22
C GLN A 365 -21.53 14.13 21.28
N ASN A 366 -20.23 13.84 21.29
CA ASN A 366 -19.64 12.72 20.56
C ASN A 366 -19.83 11.46 21.42
N ASP A 367 -21.00 10.84 21.34
CA ASP A 367 -21.43 9.76 22.25
C ASP A 367 -20.90 8.37 21.85
N GLY A 368 -20.18 8.27 20.72
CA GLY A 368 -19.62 7.04 20.17
C GLY A 368 -20.67 5.98 19.83
N THR A 369 -21.96 6.30 19.92
CA THR A 369 -23.05 5.36 19.79
C THR A 369 -23.66 5.52 18.41
N PRO A 370 -23.69 4.48 17.56
CA PRO A 370 -24.30 4.61 16.24
C PRO A 370 -25.78 5.02 16.32
N PRO A 371 -26.30 5.71 15.30
CA PRO A 371 -27.68 6.18 15.28
C PRO A 371 -28.68 5.02 15.32
N ALA A 372 -29.82 5.21 15.99
CA ALA A 372 -30.91 4.25 16.05
C ALA A 372 -31.78 4.39 14.78
N ILE A 373 -31.67 3.43 13.85
CA ILE A 373 -32.42 3.44 12.58
C ILE A 373 -33.54 2.40 12.60
N VAL A 374 -34.79 2.86 12.58
CA VAL A 374 -35.99 2.03 12.61
C VAL A 374 -36.65 2.03 11.24
N ILE A 375 -36.85 0.86 10.63
CA ILE A 375 -37.61 0.70 9.40
C ILE A 375 -39.10 0.55 9.73
N SER A 376 -39.92 1.51 9.30
CA SER A 376 -41.38 1.53 9.50
C SER A 376 -42.16 1.01 8.30
N LYS A 377 -41.57 1.11 7.09
CA LYS A 377 -42.14 0.56 5.84
C LYS A 377 -41.05 -0.14 5.03
N PRO A 378 -41.29 -1.36 4.53
CA PRO A 378 -42.49 -2.18 4.77
C PRO A 378 -42.56 -2.74 6.20
N LYS A 379 -43.77 -3.09 6.66
CA LYS A 379 -43.95 -3.79 7.94
C LYS A 379 -43.30 -5.18 7.87
N ALA A 380 -42.88 -5.70 9.01
CA ALA A 380 -42.35 -7.07 9.09
C ALA A 380 -43.38 -8.07 8.52
N ASN A 381 -42.90 -8.94 7.61
CA ASN A 381 -43.67 -9.94 6.89
C ASN A 381 -44.82 -9.40 6.00
N GLN A 382 -44.84 -8.10 5.71
CA GLN A 382 -45.87 -7.52 4.84
C GLN A 382 -45.85 -8.17 3.45
N LYS A 383 -47.03 -8.54 2.95
CA LYS A 383 -47.23 -8.96 1.55
C LYS A 383 -47.63 -7.75 0.72
N ILE A 384 -46.87 -7.45 -0.33
CA ILE A 384 -47.11 -6.30 -1.21
C ILE A 384 -47.33 -6.81 -2.63
N LYS A 385 -48.49 -6.49 -3.20
CA LYS A 385 -48.86 -6.90 -4.55
C LYS A 385 -48.11 -6.04 -5.57
N LEU A 386 -47.34 -6.68 -6.46
CA LEU A 386 -46.69 -5.98 -7.58
C LEU A 386 -47.70 -5.53 -8.65
N THR A 387 -48.83 -6.22 -8.76
CA THR A 387 -49.91 -5.91 -9.69
C THR A 387 -51.26 -5.95 -8.98
N THR A 388 -52.11 -4.96 -9.26
CA THR A 388 -53.49 -4.92 -8.79
C THR A 388 -54.40 -4.91 -10.01
N THR A 389 -55.35 -5.85 -10.08
CA THR A 389 -56.39 -5.82 -11.12
C THR A 389 -57.69 -5.32 -10.50
N LYS A 390 -58.25 -4.26 -11.07
CA LYS A 390 -59.62 -3.85 -10.81
C LYS A 390 -60.52 -4.40 -11.93
N LYS A 391 -61.63 -5.03 -11.57
CA LYS A 391 -62.70 -5.39 -12.51
C LYS A 391 -63.75 -4.28 -12.44
N ARG A 392 -64.21 -3.79 -13.58
CA ARG A 392 -65.36 -2.88 -13.69
C ARG A 392 -66.32 -3.44 -14.71
N THR A 393 -67.57 -3.61 -14.34
CA THR A 393 -68.63 -3.92 -15.30
C THR A 393 -69.08 -2.62 -15.93
N VAL A 394 -69.01 -2.54 -17.25
CA VAL A 394 -69.46 -1.40 -18.04
C VAL A 394 -70.52 -1.88 -19.02
N THR A 395 -71.57 -1.10 -19.21
CA THR A 395 -72.56 -1.40 -20.24
C THR A 395 -72.03 -0.90 -21.58
N ARG A 396 -71.95 -1.78 -22.58
CA ARG A 396 -71.55 -1.44 -23.94
C ARG A 396 -72.59 -2.07 -24.88
N ASN A 397 -73.29 -1.24 -25.66
CA ASN A 397 -74.36 -1.68 -26.55
C ASN A 397 -75.49 -2.45 -25.83
N GLY A 398 -75.90 -2.02 -24.64
CA GLY A 398 -76.92 -2.70 -23.83
C GLY A 398 -76.43 -3.94 -23.07
N GLU A 399 -75.23 -4.45 -23.35
CA GLU A 399 -74.67 -5.63 -22.67
C GLU A 399 -73.71 -5.26 -21.53
N ARG A 400 -73.78 -5.97 -20.41
CA ARG A 400 -72.88 -5.78 -19.25
C ARG A 400 -71.54 -6.48 -19.48
N VAL A 401 -70.53 -5.75 -19.93
CA VAL A 401 -69.18 -6.28 -20.19
C VAL A 401 -68.25 -6.04 -18.98
N THR A 402 -67.53 -7.07 -18.52
CA THR A 402 -66.53 -6.90 -17.45
C THR A 402 -65.16 -6.52 -18.00
N ARG A 403 -64.76 -5.26 -17.82
CA ARG A 403 -63.42 -4.77 -18.16
C ARG A 403 -62.45 -5.02 -17.00
N ARG A 404 -61.27 -5.58 -17.31
CA ARG A 404 -60.17 -5.77 -16.34
C ARG A 404 -59.08 -4.74 -16.61
N THR A 405 -58.72 -3.97 -15.60
CA THR A 405 -57.57 -3.05 -15.66
C THR A 405 -56.53 -3.50 -14.65
N THR A 406 -55.35 -3.87 -15.14
CA THR A 406 -54.21 -4.26 -14.29
C THR A 406 -53.22 -3.11 -14.19
N THR A 407 -52.98 -2.65 -12.97
CA THR A 407 -51.99 -1.61 -12.67
C THR A 407 -50.81 -2.25 -11.95
N ARG A 408 -49.59 -1.99 -12.46
CA ARG A 408 -48.35 -2.41 -11.80
C ARG A 408 -47.91 -1.34 -10.80
N LEU A 409 -47.43 -1.77 -9.63
CA LEU A 409 -46.78 -0.90 -8.66
C LEU A 409 -45.61 -0.19 -9.33
N LYS A 410 -45.64 1.15 -9.35
CA LYS A 410 -44.57 1.96 -9.96
C LYS A 410 -43.39 2.12 -9.01
N ARG A 411 -43.67 2.38 -7.73
CA ARG A 411 -42.68 2.64 -6.69
C ARG A 411 -43.00 1.86 -5.42
N LEU A 412 -41.98 1.29 -4.80
CA LEU A 412 -42.05 0.73 -3.46
C LEU A 412 -41.29 1.67 -2.53
N ALA A 413 -41.98 2.28 -1.58
CA ALA A 413 -41.35 3.11 -0.56
C ALA A 413 -40.79 2.23 0.55
N ILE A 414 -39.51 2.41 0.84
CA ILE A 414 -38.86 1.94 2.06
C ILE A 414 -38.63 3.18 2.91
N ALA A 415 -39.10 3.17 4.15
CA ALA A 415 -39.10 4.36 5.00
C ALA A 415 -38.93 4.00 6.46
N GLY A 416 -38.53 4.99 7.24
CA GLY A 416 -38.24 4.82 8.66
C GLY A 416 -37.97 6.13 9.38
N THR A 417 -37.48 5.98 10.60
CA THR A 417 -36.94 7.05 11.43
C THR A 417 -35.49 6.75 11.78
N ALA A 418 -34.74 7.80 12.05
CA ALA A 418 -33.36 7.78 12.49
C ALA A 418 -33.25 8.77 13.66
N LYS A 419 -32.68 8.34 14.78
CA LYS A 419 -32.48 9.18 15.96
C LYS A 419 -31.08 8.97 16.51
N ASP A 420 -30.43 10.06 16.85
CA ASP A 420 -29.13 10.09 17.47
C ASP A 420 -28.99 11.35 18.31
N ALA A 421 -28.23 11.31 19.42
CA ALA A 421 -28.03 12.49 20.26
C ALA A 421 -27.14 13.54 19.55
N SER A 422 -26.16 13.09 18.77
CA SER A 422 -25.29 13.96 17.96
C SER A 422 -25.92 14.40 16.63
N GLY A 423 -27.07 13.80 16.28
CA GLY A 423 -27.78 14.01 15.03
C GLY A 423 -27.34 13.04 13.92
N VAL A 424 -28.21 12.82 12.93
CA VAL A 424 -27.99 11.82 11.89
C VAL A 424 -27.52 12.48 10.60
N LYS A 425 -26.34 12.12 10.11
CA LYS A 425 -25.74 12.63 8.87
C LYS A 425 -26.33 11.96 7.63
N GLY A 426 -26.64 10.67 7.71
CA GLY A 426 -27.18 9.94 6.58
C GLY A 426 -27.69 8.56 6.93
N VAL A 427 -28.57 8.03 6.07
CA VAL A 427 -29.10 6.66 6.18
C VAL A 427 -28.82 5.91 4.88
N VAL A 428 -28.19 4.76 5.01
CA VAL A 428 -27.84 3.88 3.91
C VAL A 428 -28.55 2.55 4.11
N LEU A 429 -29.04 1.94 3.03
CA LEU A 429 -29.69 0.64 3.11
C LEU A 429 -29.20 -0.32 2.04
N THR A 430 -29.43 -1.60 2.32
CA THR A 430 -29.25 -2.70 1.36
C THR A 430 -30.57 -3.42 1.19
N ILE A 431 -30.83 -3.92 -0.02
CA ILE A 431 -32.03 -4.71 -0.32
C ILE A 431 -31.61 -6.01 -0.98
N GLU A 432 -31.99 -7.12 -0.37
CA GLU A 432 -31.67 -8.46 -0.82
C GLU A 432 -32.93 -9.22 -1.19
N LYS A 433 -32.90 -9.91 -2.32
CA LYS A 433 -33.91 -10.91 -2.67
C LYS A 433 -33.49 -12.25 -2.07
N LEU A 434 -34.24 -12.73 -1.08
CA LEU A 434 -34.00 -14.00 -0.40
C LEU A 434 -34.38 -15.19 -1.29
N GLY A 435 -33.70 -16.32 -1.08
CA GLY A 435 -33.94 -17.58 -1.79
C GLY A 435 -32.83 -17.98 -2.78
N THR A 436 -31.62 -17.45 -2.65
CA THR A 436 -30.42 -18.04 -3.28
C THR A 436 -29.89 -19.18 -2.43
N THR A 437 -29.42 -20.25 -3.07
CA THR A 437 -28.74 -21.38 -2.41
C THR A 437 -27.23 -21.15 -2.22
N SER A 438 -26.66 -20.12 -2.87
CA SER A 438 -25.24 -19.81 -2.75
C SER A 438 -24.93 -19.07 -1.44
N THR A 439 -23.91 -19.55 -0.72
CA THR A 439 -23.37 -18.93 0.50
C THR A 439 -22.44 -17.75 0.20
N THR A 440 -21.87 -17.69 -1.01
CA THR A 440 -20.89 -16.67 -1.41
C THR A 440 -21.50 -15.57 -2.26
N LYS A 441 -22.58 -15.85 -3.00
CA LYS A 441 -23.25 -14.89 -3.89
C LYS A 441 -24.72 -14.69 -3.51
N CYS A 442 -25.11 -13.44 -3.30
CA CYS A 442 -26.44 -13.02 -2.91
C CYS A 442 -27.09 -12.17 -4.02
N LYS A 443 -28.42 -12.20 -4.11
CA LYS A 443 -29.20 -11.41 -5.07
C LYS A 443 -29.51 -10.05 -4.46
N TRP A 444 -28.72 -9.04 -4.82
CA TRP A 444 -28.85 -7.69 -4.30
C TRP A 444 -29.59 -6.77 -5.27
N PHE A 445 -30.33 -5.81 -4.75
CA PHE A 445 -30.84 -4.70 -5.55
C PHE A 445 -29.73 -3.69 -5.84
N ASN A 446 -29.59 -3.32 -7.09
CA ASN A 446 -28.80 -2.19 -7.56
C ASN A 446 -29.75 -1.16 -8.18
N PRO A 447 -29.67 0.13 -7.81
CA PRO A 447 -30.57 1.16 -8.32
C PRO A 447 -30.63 1.22 -9.83
N ALA A 448 -29.50 1.09 -10.53
CA ALA A 448 -29.40 1.18 -11.98
C ALA A 448 -29.81 -0.12 -12.69
N LYS A 449 -29.36 -1.28 -12.17
CA LYS A 449 -29.47 -2.58 -12.86
C LYS A 449 -30.61 -3.47 -12.36
N GLY A 450 -31.28 -3.13 -11.26
CA GLY A 450 -32.27 -4.01 -10.63
C GLY A 450 -31.61 -5.13 -9.81
N ILE A 451 -32.16 -6.35 -9.84
CA ILE A 451 -31.58 -7.46 -9.06
C ILE A 451 -30.34 -8.03 -9.75
N VAL A 452 -29.20 -7.95 -9.07
CA VAL A 452 -27.90 -8.43 -9.53
C VAL A 452 -27.34 -9.48 -8.57
N LEU A 453 -26.54 -10.42 -9.09
CA LEU A 453 -25.83 -11.40 -8.28
C LEU A 453 -24.43 -10.85 -7.93
N ARG A 454 -24.13 -10.63 -6.64
CA ARG A 454 -22.80 -10.18 -6.17
C ARG A 454 -22.39 -10.92 -4.91
N SER A 455 -21.14 -10.72 -4.46
CA SER A 455 -20.67 -11.23 -3.18
C SER A 455 -21.61 -10.84 -2.04
N CYS A 456 -21.95 -11.79 -1.17
CA CYS A 456 -22.75 -11.52 0.02
C CYS A 456 -22.05 -10.55 0.99
N LYS A 457 -20.71 -10.45 0.94
CA LYS A 457 -19.90 -9.55 1.78
C LYS A 457 -19.82 -8.10 1.25
N LYS A 458 -20.21 -7.85 -0.01
CA LYS A 458 -20.11 -6.54 -0.67
C LYS A 458 -21.45 -6.12 -1.30
N PRO A 459 -22.49 -5.88 -0.48
CA PRO A 459 -23.79 -5.46 -1.00
C PRO A 459 -23.70 -4.06 -1.65
N PRO A 460 -24.47 -3.78 -2.73
CA PRO A 460 -24.71 -2.42 -3.18
C PRO A 460 -25.40 -1.62 -2.07
N LEU A 461 -24.81 -0.47 -1.75
CA LEU A 461 -25.35 0.51 -0.80
C LEU A 461 -26.22 1.51 -1.55
N VAL A 462 -27.37 1.87 -0.98
CA VAL A 462 -28.23 2.93 -1.53
C VAL A 462 -28.52 3.98 -0.47
N LEU A 463 -28.32 5.24 -0.83
CA LEU A 463 -28.55 6.38 0.07
C LEU A 463 -30.04 6.73 0.11
N ALA A 464 -30.61 6.80 1.30
CA ALA A 464 -31.97 7.27 1.52
C ALA A 464 -32.00 8.81 1.64
N LYS A 465 -33.14 9.41 1.27
CA LYS A 465 -33.40 10.83 1.53
C LYS A 465 -33.76 10.99 3.01
N LEU A 466 -32.92 11.67 3.77
CA LEU A 466 -33.12 12.02 5.18
C LEU A 466 -33.75 13.42 5.28
N ALA A 467 -34.78 13.57 6.10
CA ALA A 467 -35.41 14.84 6.43
C ALA A 467 -34.91 15.35 7.79
N ALA A 468 -35.06 16.65 8.04
CA ALA A 468 -34.58 17.30 9.26
C ALA A 468 -35.17 16.72 10.55
N ASN A 469 -36.39 16.16 10.50
CA ASN A 469 -37.04 15.51 11.65
C ASN A 469 -36.60 14.05 11.87
N GLY A 470 -35.52 13.60 11.23
CA GLY A 470 -35.01 12.23 11.33
C GLY A 470 -35.81 11.19 10.54
N THR A 471 -36.89 11.57 9.85
CA THR A 471 -37.58 10.63 8.94
C THR A 471 -36.75 10.44 7.67
N TRP A 472 -36.72 9.20 7.17
CA TRP A 472 -35.99 8.90 5.94
C TRP A 472 -36.82 8.05 5.00
N THR A 473 -36.58 8.21 3.69
CA THR A 473 -37.27 7.45 2.65
C THR A 473 -36.36 7.10 1.48
N TYR A 474 -36.58 5.92 0.90
CA TYR A 474 -36.01 5.49 -0.37
C TYR A 474 -37.10 4.91 -1.25
N ASN A 475 -37.24 5.44 -2.47
CA ASN A 475 -38.25 5.02 -3.42
C ASN A 475 -37.66 4.05 -4.44
N VAL A 476 -37.88 2.76 -4.24
CA VAL A 476 -37.43 1.72 -5.18
C VAL A 476 -38.32 1.75 -6.42
N ASN A 477 -37.73 1.76 -7.62
CA ASN A 477 -38.48 1.51 -8.85
C ASN A 477 -38.97 0.05 -8.85
N ALA A 478 -40.24 -0.16 -8.54
CA ALA A 478 -40.82 -1.50 -8.38
C ALA A 478 -40.87 -2.29 -9.69
N ARG A 479 -40.65 -1.66 -10.86
CA ARG A 479 -40.46 -2.38 -12.13
C ARG A 479 -39.16 -3.19 -12.16
N ARG A 480 -38.16 -2.79 -11.38
CA ARG A 480 -36.86 -3.46 -11.22
C ARG A 480 -36.87 -4.57 -10.16
N LEU A 481 -38.01 -4.79 -9.50
CA LEU A 481 -38.21 -5.87 -8.55
C LEU A 481 -39.06 -6.98 -9.17
N SER A 482 -38.80 -8.22 -8.73
CA SER A 482 -39.57 -9.41 -9.10
C SER A 482 -40.30 -9.94 -7.87
N ALA A 483 -41.27 -10.83 -8.04
CA ALA A 483 -41.90 -11.47 -6.89
C ALA A 483 -40.90 -12.35 -6.11
N GLY A 484 -41.11 -12.45 -4.81
CA GLY A 484 -40.26 -13.20 -3.88
C GLY A 484 -40.20 -12.58 -2.49
N LYS A 485 -39.45 -13.23 -1.60
CA LYS A 485 -39.13 -12.72 -0.26
C LYS A 485 -37.94 -11.76 -0.36
N TYR A 486 -38.00 -10.68 0.40
CA TYR A 486 -36.98 -9.64 0.44
C TYR A 486 -36.56 -9.35 1.88
N ARG A 487 -35.31 -8.94 2.05
CA ARG A 487 -34.75 -8.40 3.29
C ARG A 487 -34.18 -7.01 3.01
N VAL A 488 -34.49 -6.06 3.89
CA VAL A 488 -33.88 -4.73 3.92
C VAL A 488 -33.14 -4.58 5.24
N ILE A 489 -31.94 -4.04 5.16
CA ILE A 489 -31.11 -3.66 6.31
C ILE A 489 -30.80 -2.18 6.14
N ALA A 490 -31.05 -1.38 7.18
CA ALA A 490 -30.71 0.04 7.21
C ALA A 490 -29.68 0.31 8.30
N VAL A 491 -28.71 1.17 7.97
CA VAL A 491 -27.65 1.66 8.87
C VAL A 491 -27.53 3.17 8.68
N GLY A 492 -27.08 3.88 9.71
CA GLY A 492 -26.86 5.31 9.67
C GLY A 492 -25.42 5.68 9.96
N ALA A 493 -25.08 6.89 9.57
CA ALA A 493 -23.92 7.61 10.09
C ALA A 493 -24.46 8.81 10.87
N ASP A 494 -23.92 9.05 12.05
CA ASP A 494 -24.19 10.28 12.81
C ASP A 494 -23.23 11.42 12.39
N ASN A 495 -23.38 12.58 13.01
CA ASN A 495 -22.50 13.73 12.76
C ASN A 495 -21.11 13.58 13.37
N SER A 496 -20.97 12.66 14.33
CA SER A 496 -19.78 12.36 15.09
C SER A 496 -18.85 11.37 14.35
N GLY A 497 -19.38 10.70 13.33
CA GLY A 497 -18.69 9.72 12.49
C GLY A 497 -18.96 8.27 12.87
N ALA A 498 -19.75 7.99 13.90
CA ALA A 498 -20.13 6.63 14.23
C ALA A 498 -21.08 6.07 13.16
N PHE A 499 -20.80 4.83 12.75
CA PHE A 499 -21.52 4.16 11.68
C PHE A 499 -22.09 2.83 12.17
N GLY A 500 -23.38 2.62 11.97
CA GLY A 500 -24.04 1.40 12.41
C GLY A 500 -25.55 1.56 12.58
N ASN A 501 -26.12 0.73 13.45
CA ASN A 501 -27.51 0.85 13.84
C ASN A 501 -27.70 0.32 15.25
N SER A 502 -28.02 1.20 16.20
CA SER A 502 -28.26 0.86 17.60
C SER A 502 -29.71 0.40 17.88
N ALA A 503 -30.62 0.48 16.90
CA ALA A 503 -31.98 -0.01 17.06
C ALA A 503 -32.02 -1.53 17.22
N ALA A 504 -33.07 -2.03 17.88
CA ALA A 504 -33.30 -3.46 18.01
C ALA A 504 -33.28 -4.15 16.63
N ARG A 505 -32.68 -5.35 16.55
CA ARG A 505 -32.47 -6.06 15.28
C ARG A 505 -33.73 -6.22 14.44
N GLY A 506 -34.88 -6.41 15.08
CA GLY A 506 -36.17 -6.49 14.39
C GLY A 506 -36.54 -5.21 13.64
N ASP A 507 -36.16 -4.05 14.17
CA ASP A 507 -36.44 -2.72 13.62
C ASP A 507 -35.41 -2.28 12.58
N ALA A 508 -34.16 -2.66 12.78
CA ALA A 508 -33.05 -2.46 11.84
C ALA A 508 -33.17 -3.32 10.57
N ILE A 509 -33.83 -4.48 10.67
CA ILE A 509 -33.94 -5.48 9.59
C ILE A 509 -35.39 -5.84 9.35
N ARG A 510 -35.92 -5.52 8.15
CA ARG A 510 -37.28 -5.89 7.76
C ARG A 510 -37.28 -6.91 6.64
N ARG A 511 -38.10 -7.95 6.83
CA ARG A 511 -38.43 -8.91 5.78
C ARG A 511 -39.84 -8.63 5.27
N PHE A 512 -40.04 -8.76 3.97
CA PHE A 512 -41.36 -8.60 3.33
C PHE A 512 -41.44 -9.48 2.08
N THR A 513 -42.63 -9.64 1.53
CA THR A 513 -42.85 -10.47 0.34
C THR A 513 -43.52 -9.65 -0.75
N LEU A 514 -42.93 -9.67 -1.95
CA LEU A 514 -43.55 -9.17 -3.16
C LEU A 514 -44.30 -10.32 -3.84
N THR A 515 -45.60 -10.19 -4.02
CA THR A 515 -46.42 -11.23 -4.68
C THR A 515 -46.80 -10.80 -6.09
N LYS A 516 -46.79 -11.77 -7.02
CA LYS A 516 -47.64 -11.67 -8.20
C LYS A 516 -49.08 -11.89 -7.73
N LYS A 517 -50.03 -11.31 -8.46
CA LYS A 517 -51.45 -11.41 -8.13
C LYS A 517 -51.89 -12.88 -8.05
#